data_AF-A0A061GSB9-F1
#
_entry.id   AF-A0A061GSB9-F1
#
_cell.length_a   1.000
_cell.length_b   1.000
_cell.length_c   1.000
_cell.angle_alpha   90.00
_cell.angle_beta   90.00
_cell.angle_gamma   90.00
#
_symmetry.space_group_name_H-M   'P 1'
#
loop_
_entity.id
_entity.type
_entity.pdbx_description
1 polymer ?
#
loop_
_entity_poly.entity_id
_entity_poly.type
_entity_poly.pdbx_seq_one_letter_code
_entity_poly.pdbx_strand_id
1 'polypeptide(L)'
;MIEKFELHFVNWKDNGGLGFINLYIKNKSLLNKWLWRFDNEQDSYWRKIIVEMNGLDSNYLLPTCHNLRNFFKIWRNILSPLFSSGCMSNLVRESFGLAVRNGSYIKFWHDNWVDE
;
A
#
# COMPACT_ATOMS: atom_id res chain seq x y z
N MET A 1 24.42 -27.41 -31.81
CA MET A 1 22.97 -27.38 -31.53
C MET A 1 22.77 -26.68 -30.20
N ILE A 2 22.65 -25.35 -30.22
CA ILE A 2 22.13 -24.53 -29.12
C ILE A 2 21.37 -23.41 -29.82
N GLU A 3 20.04 -23.49 -29.83
CA GLU A 3 19.18 -22.41 -30.35
C GLU A 3 19.29 -21.21 -29.43
N LYS A 4 19.80 -20.12 -29.99
CA LYS A 4 19.86 -18.81 -29.37
C LYS A 4 18.48 -18.19 -29.53
N PHE A 5 17.69 -18.13 -28.45
CA PHE A 5 16.44 -17.36 -28.45
C PHE A 5 16.78 -15.88 -28.55
N GLU A 6 16.86 -15.36 -29.78
CA GLU A 6 16.93 -13.94 -30.05
C GLU A 6 15.57 -13.32 -29.72
N LEU A 7 15.42 -12.85 -28.48
CA LEU A 7 14.34 -11.96 -28.10
C LEU A 7 14.53 -10.63 -28.86
N HIS A 8 13.91 -10.53 -30.03
CA HIS A 8 13.75 -9.28 -30.76
C HIS A 8 13.05 -8.26 -29.86
N PHE A 9 13.81 -7.33 -29.28
CA PHE A 9 13.29 -6.12 -28.67
C PHE A 9 12.79 -5.20 -29.80
N VAL A 10 11.62 -5.51 -30.35
CA VAL A 10 10.88 -4.56 -31.19
C VAL A 10 10.51 -3.38 -30.31
N ASN A 11 10.90 -2.18 -30.73
CA ASN A 11 10.61 -0.94 -30.02
C ASN A 11 9.11 -0.63 -30.17
N TRP A 12 8.29 -1.18 -29.28
CA TRP A 12 6.83 -1.23 -29.34
C TRP A 12 6.13 0.07 -28.94
N LYS A 13 6.87 1.17 -28.80
CA LYS A 13 6.32 2.46 -28.35
C LYS A 13 5.60 3.25 -29.43
N ASP A 14 6.01 3.12 -30.69
CA ASP A 14 5.62 4.08 -31.74
C ASP A 14 4.47 3.62 -32.66
N ASN A 15 4.00 2.37 -32.53
CA ASN A 15 3.03 1.77 -33.46
C ASN A 15 1.68 1.39 -32.82
N GLY A 16 1.11 2.22 -31.94
CA GLY A 16 -0.27 2.01 -31.48
C GLY A 16 -0.43 0.80 -30.56
N GLY A 17 -0.34 1.06 -29.26
CA GLY A 17 -0.30 0.07 -28.19
C GLY A 17 -1.38 -1.02 -28.25
N LEU A 18 -0.95 -2.23 -27.92
CA LEU A 18 -1.78 -3.42 -27.77
C LEU A 18 -2.73 -3.35 -26.54
N GLY A 19 -3.11 -2.14 -26.09
CA GLY A 19 -4.00 -1.93 -24.94
C GLY A 19 -3.45 -2.40 -23.58
N PHE A 20 -2.21 -2.92 -23.53
CA PHE A 20 -1.60 -3.34 -22.27
C PHE A 20 -1.23 -2.11 -21.45
N ILE A 21 -2.06 -1.83 -20.45
CA ILE A 21 -1.72 -0.92 -19.35
C ILE A 21 -0.34 -1.33 -18.82
N ASN A 22 0.54 -0.33 -18.64
CA ASN A 22 1.85 -0.52 -18.05
C ASN A 22 1.74 -1.38 -16.78
N LEU A 23 2.30 -2.60 -16.82
CA LEU A 23 2.21 -3.58 -15.73
C LEU A 23 2.74 -3.03 -14.41
N TYR A 24 3.74 -2.15 -14.46
CA TYR A 24 4.24 -1.47 -13.27
C TYR A 24 3.15 -0.61 -12.62
N ILE A 25 2.42 0.18 -13.42
CA ILE A 25 1.31 1.02 -12.94
C ILE A 25 0.17 0.15 -12.42
N LYS A 26 -0.19 -0.92 -13.15
CA LYS A 26 -1.24 -1.86 -12.73
C LYS A 26 -0.90 -2.59 -11.43
N ASN A 27 0.34 -3.04 -11.26
CA ASN A 27 0.78 -3.70 -10.03
C ASN A 27 0.75 -2.72 -8.85
N LYS A 28 1.17 -1.47 -9.06
CA LYS A 28 1.10 -0.43 -8.02
C LYS A 28 -0.33 -0.10 -7.62
N SER A 29 -1.26 0.03 -8.59
CA SER A 29 -2.66 0.29 -8.27
C SER A 29 -3.31 -0.86 -7.50
N LEU A 30 -2.92 -2.11 -7.77
CA LEU A 30 -3.37 -3.26 -6.99
C LEU A 30 -2.87 -3.22 -5.54
N LEU A 31 -1.62 -2.80 -5.29
CA LEU A 31 -1.13 -2.60 -3.91
C LEU A 31 -1.94 -1.51 -3.19
N ASN A 32 -2.25 -0.40 -3.87
CA ASN A 32 -3.07 0.66 -3.29
C ASN A 32 -4.50 0.20 -3.02
N LYS A 33 -5.06 -0.69 -3.85
CA LYS A 33 -6.37 -1.31 -3.60
C LYS A 33 -6.36 -2.06 -2.27
N TRP A 34 -5.30 -2.78 -1.94
CA TRP A 34 -5.19 -3.47 -0.65
C TRP A 34 -5.12 -2.50 0.54
N LEU A 35 -4.44 -1.36 0.39
CA LEU A 35 -4.44 -0.30 1.42
C LEU A 35 -5.84 0.27 1.64
N TRP A 36 -6.57 0.56 0.56
CA TRP A 36 -7.96 1.02 0.65
C TRP A 36 -8.87 -0.01 1.33
N ARG A 37 -8.73 -1.30 0.98
CA ARG A 37 -9.49 -2.38 1.61
C ARG A 37 -9.17 -2.52 3.10
N PHE A 38 -7.94 -2.24 3.52
CA PHE A 38 -7.55 -2.34 4.93
C PHE A 38 -8.32 -1.35 5.81
N ASP A 39 -8.58 -0.15 5.29
CA ASP A 39 -9.38 0.86 5.97
C ASP A 39 -10.89 0.57 5.91
N ASN A 40 -11.37 0.06 4.78
CA ASN A 40 -12.81 -0.11 4.52
C ASN A 40 -13.39 -1.44 5.03
N GLU A 41 -12.61 -2.51 5.06
CA GLU A 41 -13.05 -3.86 5.45
C GLU A 41 -12.62 -4.20 6.89
N GLN A 42 -13.03 -3.36 7.85
CA GLN A 42 -12.53 -3.40 9.24
C GLN A 42 -12.81 -4.73 9.96
N ASP A 43 -13.93 -5.37 9.65
CA ASP A 43 -14.38 -6.61 10.30
C ASP A 43 -13.88 -7.89 9.60
N SER A 44 -13.22 -7.75 8.46
CA SER A 44 -12.77 -8.88 7.66
C SER A 44 -11.70 -9.70 8.38
N TYR A 45 -11.79 -11.03 8.24
CA TYR A 45 -10.83 -11.95 8.87
C TYR A 45 -9.40 -11.70 8.38
N TRP A 46 -9.22 -11.40 7.10
CA TRP A 46 -7.89 -11.13 6.56
C TRP A 46 -7.24 -9.90 7.20
N ARG A 47 -8.02 -8.85 7.48
CA ARG A 47 -7.52 -7.65 8.19
C ARG A 47 -7.13 -8.01 9.62
N LYS A 48 -7.97 -8.76 10.33
CA LYS A 48 -7.67 -9.25 11.69
C LYS A 48 -6.36 -10.05 11.72
N ILE A 49 -6.17 -10.97 10.78
CA ILE A 49 -4.91 -11.73 10.64
C ILE A 49 -3.72 -10.80 10.41
N ILE A 50 -3.84 -9.82 9.51
CA ILE A 50 -2.76 -8.87 9.25
C ILE A 50 -2.45 -8.04 10.51
N VAL A 51 -3.46 -7.59 11.24
CA VAL A 51 -3.30 -6.82 12.48
C VAL A 51 -2.55 -7.64 13.53
N GLU A 52 -3.00 -8.87 13.79
CA GLU A 52 -2.38 -9.79 14.77
C GLU A 52 -0.95 -10.15 14.37
N MET A 53 -0.73 -10.53 13.11
CA MET A 53 0.60 -10.88 12.61
C MET A 53 1.58 -9.72 12.76
N ASN A 54 1.12 -8.49 12.54
CA ASN A 54 2.00 -7.33 12.53
C ASN A 54 2.02 -6.57 13.87
N GLY A 55 1.34 -7.06 14.91
CA GLY A 55 1.26 -6.38 16.21
C GLY A 55 0.65 -4.98 16.14
N LEU A 56 -0.32 -4.78 15.23
CA LEU A 56 -0.98 -3.50 15.03
C LEU A 56 -2.13 -3.31 16.04
N ASP A 57 -2.44 -2.06 16.40
CA ASP A 57 -3.72 -1.75 17.04
C ASP A 57 -4.83 -1.90 15.99
N SER A 58 -5.91 -2.59 16.35
CA SER A 58 -7.08 -2.81 15.49
C SER A 58 -7.78 -1.50 15.10
N ASN A 59 -7.55 -0.43 15.87
CA ASN A 59 -8.11 0.89 15.65
C ASN A 59 -7.33 1.73 14.63
N TYR A 60 -6.13 1.33 14.21
CA TYR A 60 -5.38 2.11 13.21
C TYR A 60 -6.01 2.00 11.80
N LEU A 61 -6.29 3.16 11.20
CA LEU A 61 -6.75 3.28 9.81
C LEU A 61 -5.61 3.06 8.79
N LEU A 62 -4.39 3.42 9.18
CA LEU A 62 -3.15 3.09 8.49
C LEU A 62 -2.15 2.50 9.49
N PRO A 63 -1.31 1.54 9.08
CA PRO A 63 -0.20 1.04 9.89
C PRO A 63 0.78 2.18 10.20
N THR A 64 0.49 2.93 11.26
CA THR A 64 1.29 4.07 11.69
C THR A 64 2.41 3.49 12.55
N CYS A 65 3.43 2.96 11.89
CA CYS A 65 4.53 2.34 12.63
C CYS A 65 5.80 3.14 12.42
N HIS A 66 6.29 3.66 13.54
CA HIS A 66 7.64 4.21 13.70
C HIS A 66 8.74 3.21 13.27
N ASN A 67 8.42 1.93 13.00
CA ASN A 67 9.37 0.96 12.49
C ASN A 67 8.76 -0.11 11.54
N LEU A 68 8.73 0.19 10.24
CA LEU A 68 8.33 -0.75 9.16
C LEU A 68 9.15 -2.06 9.14
N ARG A 69 10.28 -2.12 9.86
CA ARG A 69 11.17 -3.29 9.92
C ARG A 69 10.54 -4.47 10.67
N ASN A 70 9.58 -4.21 11.55
CA ASN A 70 8.90 -5.23 12.35
C ASN A 70 7.73 -5.89 11.62
N PHE A 71 7.32 -5.33 10.48
CA PHE A 71 6.26 -5.92 9.67
C PHE A 71 6.72 -7.11 8.87
N PHE A 72 5.79 -8.05 8.69
CA PHE A 72 5.93 -9.12 7.71
C PHE A 72 6.24 -8.54 6.33
N LYS A 73 7.19 -9.15 5.62
CA LYS A 73 7.71 -8.66 4.33
C LYS A 73 6.61 -8.37 3.31
N ILE A 74 5.55 -9.19 3.28
CA ILE A 74 4.40 -9.02 2.39
C ILE A 74 3.68 -7.70 2.69
N TRP A 75 3.34 -7.49 3.96
CA TRP A 75 2.63 -6.28 4.39
C TRP A 75 3.48 -5.03 4.19
N ARG A 76 4.78 -5.12 4.49
CA ARG A 76 5.76 -4.06 4.22
C ARG A 76 5.82 -3.68 2.73
N ASN A 77 5.72 -4.64 1.82
CA ASN A 77 5.72 -4.36 0.38
C ASN A 77 4.42 -3.69 -0.09
N ILE A 78 3.29 -4.02 0.53
CA ILE A 78 1.99 -3.33 0.29
C ILE A 78 2.06 -1.89 0.77
N LEU A 79 2.74 -1.64 1.90
CA LEU A 79 2.92 -0.32 2.48
C LEU A 79 4.01 0.53 1.82
N SER A 80 4.99 -0.10 1.15
CA SER A 80 6.12 0.58 0.49
C SER A 80 5.72 1.83 -0.33
N PRO A 81 4.63 1.84 -1.12
CA PRO A 81 4.21 3.04 -1.85
C PRO A 81 3.96 4.27 -0.97
N LEU A 82 3.52 4.12 0.28
CA LEU A 82 3.25 5.25 1.20
C LEU A 82 4.54 5.88 1.75
N PHE A 83 5.63 5.11 1.82
CA PHE A 83 6.87 5.51 2.50
C PHE A 83 8.08 5.70 1.57
N SER A 84 7.96 5.32 0.30
CA SER A 84 9.05 5.48 -0.69
C SER A 84 9.06 6.90 -1.29
N SER A 85 10.21 7.37 -1.77
CA SER A 85 10.41 8.74 -2.27
C SER A 85 10.23 8.92 -3.79
N GLY A 86 9.43 8.07 -4.45
CA GLY A 86 9.22 8.14 -5.91
C GLY A 86 8.02 8.98 -6.36
N CYS A 87 7.98 9.37 -7.64
CA CYS A 87 6.85 10.11 -8.23
C CYS A 87 5.50 9.39 -8.06
N MET A 88 5.49 8.06 -8.23
CA MET A 88 4.30 7.25 -7.98
C MET A 88 3.90 7.24 -6.50
N SER A 89 4.85 7.24 -5.57
CA SER A 89 4.56 7.33 -4.14
C SER A 89 3.92 8.66 -3.76
N ASN A 90 4.36 9.75 -4.40
CA ASN A 90 3.72 11.06 -4.24
C ASN A 90 2.29 11.03 -4.76
N LEU A 91 2.05 10.48 -5.95
CA LEU A 91 0.69 10.32 -6.50
C LEU A 91 -0.22 9.50 -5.58
N VAL A 92 0.28 8.41 -4.99
CA VAL A 92 -0.49 7.62 -4.02
C VAL A 92 -0.82 8.46 -2.79
N ARG A 93 0.16 9.16 -2.22
CA ARG A 93 -0.07 9.99 -1.02
C ARG A 93 -1.03 11.15 -1.28
N GLU A 94 -1.01 11.73 -2.47
CA GLU A 94 -1.96 12.77 -2.90
C GLU A 94 -3.37 12.22 -3.15
N SER A 95 -3.46 11.00 -3.70
CA SER A 95 -4.75 10.37 -4.03
C SER A 95 -5.38 9.67 -2.82
N PHE A 96 -4.60 9.33 -1.81
CA PHE A 96 -5.03 8.59 -0.63
C PHE A 96 -5.33 9.55 0.52
N GLY A 97 -6.60 9.96 0.63
CA GLY A 97 -7.10 10.71 1.78
C GLY A 97 -7.73 9.78 2.80
N LEU A 98 -7.40 9.96 4.07
CA LEU A 98 -8.16 9.35 5.16
C LEU A 98 -9.41 10.18 5.43
N ALA A 99 -10.58 9.54 5.32
CA ALA A 99 -11.82 10.16 5.77
C ALA A 99 -11.94 9.98 7.29
N VAL A 100 -12.08 11.08 8.02
CA VAL A 100 -12.45 11.05 9.43
C VAL A 100 -13.89 10.55 9.50
N ARG A 101 -14.06 9.27 9.87
CA ARG A 101 -15.40 8.66 10.06
C ARG A 101 -15.92 9.03 11.45
N ASN A 102 -16.73 8.18 12.05
CA ASN A 102 -17.05 8.32 13.46
C ASN A 102 -15.74 8.18 14.25
N GLY A 103 -15.38 9.15 15.09
CA GLY A 103 -14.06 9.31 15.72
C GLY A 103 -13.60 8.15 16.63
N SER A 104 -14.34 7.05 16.66
CA SER A 104 -14.06 5.81 17.38
C SER A 104 -12.69 5.20 17.07
N TYR A 105 -12.15 5.44 15.88
CA TYR A 105 -10.91 4.81 15.37
C TYR A 105 -9.78 5.81 15.12
N ILE A 106 -9.94 7.08 15.55
CA ILE A 106 -8.93 8.13 15.31
C ILE A 106 -8.59 8.78 16.64
N LYS A 107 -7.34 8.65 17.05
CA LYS A 107 -6.78 9.40 18.18
C LYS A 107 -6.17 10.69 17.62
N PHE A 108 -6.70 11.83 18.02
CA PHE A 108 -6.20 13.14 17.58
C PHE A 108 -4.95 13.59 18.36
N TRP A 109 -4.75 13.03 19.56
CA TRP A 109 -3.67 13.42 20.47
C TRP A 109 -3.04 12.17 21.08
N HIS A 110 -1.72 12.14 21.14
CA HIS A 110 -0.94 11.12 21.86
C HIS A 110 -0.55 11.58 23.27
N ASP A 111 -0.66 12.88 23.54
CA ASP A 111 -0.29 13.47 24.83
C ASP A 111 -1.37 13.18 25.88
N ASN A 112 -0.93 12.82 27.09
CA ASN A 112 -1.80 12.87 28.25
C ASN A 112 -1.94 14.33 28.66
N TRP A 113 -3.10 14.92 28.36
CA TRP A 113 -3.42 16.31 28.72
C TRP A 113 -3.69 16.49 30.23
N VAL A 114 -3.58 15.41 31.02
CA VAL A 114 -3.80 15.42 32.45
C VAL A 114 -2.52 14.91 33.10
N ASP A 115 -1.84 15.82 33.80
CA ASP A 115 -0.81 15.49 34.77
C ASP A 115 -1.52 14.96 36.03
N GLU A 116 -1.41 13.65 36.30
CA GLU A 116 -1.64 13.08 37.64
C GLU A 116 -0.32 12.92 38.39
#